data_AF-A0AAV6M1P7-F1
#
_entry.id   AF-A0AAV6M1P7-F1
#
_cell.length_a   1.000
_cell.length_b   1.000
_cell.length_c   1.000
_cell.angle_alpha   90.00
_cell.angle_beta   90.00
_cell.angle_gamma   90.00
#
_symmetry.space_group_name_H-M   'P 1'
#
loop_
_entity.id
_entity.type
_entity.pdbx_description
1 polymer ?
#
loop_
_entity_poly.entity_id
_entity_poly.type
_entity_poly.pdbx_seq_one_letter_code
_entity_poly.pdbx_strand_id
1 'polypeptide(L)'
;MEQRAEGESIRVASEELSREFKTLIKTDDLNSLNHLQHLILGRLQDSNAVLSHFNEFSEHCFAEVSGDLSRNTRLLKSMKSDLDYIFLKIRSMKSRILATYPDAFPDESTSEALDRRPDLERPQ
;
A
#
# COMPACT_ATOMS: atom_id res chain seq x y z
N MET A 1 -35.82 -23.38 -71.92
CA MET A 1 -34.35 -23.19 -71.85
C MET A 1 -33.98 -22.01 -70.97
N GLU A 2 -34.72 -20.90 -71.04
CA GLU A 2 -34.49 -19.65 -70.30
C GLU A 2 -34.48 -19.77 -68.76
N GLN A 3 -35.49 -20.43 -68.16
CA GLN A 3 -35.54 -20.65 -66.71
C GLN A 3 -34.39 -21.51 -66.15
N ARG A 4 -33.80 -22.37 -67.00
CA ARG A 4 -32.65 -23.21 -66.61
C ARG A 4 -31.35 -22.40 -66.61
N ALA A 5 -31.23 -21.45 -67.55
CA ALA A 5 -30.10 -20.53 -67.63
C ALA A 5 -30.12 -19.48 -66.50
N GLU A 6 -31.29 -18.98 -66.10
CA GLU A 6 -31.44 -18.10 -64.93
C GLU A 6 -31.04 -18.80 -63.63
N GLY A 7 -31.51 -20.02 -63.39
CA GLY A 7 -31.15 -20.78 -62.19
C GLY A 7 -29.65 -21.08 -62.11
N GLU A 8 -29.00 -21.31 -63.25
CA GLU A 8 -27.56 -21.57 -63.33
C GLU A 8 -26.75 -20.27 -63.10
N SER A 9 -27.23 -19.13 -63.61
CA SER A 9 -26.65 -17.80 -63.36
C SER A 9 -26.73 -17.41 -61.87
N ILE A 10 -27.87 -17.64 -61.22
CA ILE A 10 -28.06 -17.38 -59.79
C ILE A 10 -27.13 -18.27 -58.96
N ARG A 11 -26.95 -19.54 -59.33
CA ARG A 11 -26.04 -20.45 -58.63
C ARG A 11 -24.60 -19.98 -58.72
N VAL A 12 -24.13 -19.60 -59.92
CA VAL A 12 -22.77 -19.09 -60.12
C VAL A 12 -22.55 -17.78 -59.34
N ALA A 13 -23.51 -16.87 -59.36
CA ALA A 13 -23.44 -15.63 -58.58
C ALA A 13 -23.40 -15.90 -57.06
N SER A 14 -24.20 -16.86 -56.58
CA SER A 14 -24.20 -17.27 -55.16
C SER A 14 -22.89 -17.95 -54.76
N GLU A 15 -22.29 -18.76 -55.63
CA GLU A 15 -21.00 -19.39 -55.39
C GLU A 15 -19.86 -18.37 -55.31
N GLU A 16 -19.86 -17.37 -56.20
CA GLU A 16 -18.89 -16.29 -56.21
C GLU A 16 -19.02 -15.40 -54.96
N LEU A 17 -20.26 -15.02 -54.60
CA LEU A 17 -20.55 -14.27 -53.37
C LEU A 17 -20.06 -15.02 -52.12
N SER A 18 -20.31 -16.33 -52.03
CA SER A 18 -19.81 -17.16 -50.93
C SER A 18 -18.28 -17.23 -50.89
N ARG A 19 -17.63 -17.18 -52.05
CA ARG A 19 -16.17 -17.22 -52.16
C ARG A 19 -15.56 -15.92 -51.63
N GLU A 20 -16.11 -14.77 -52.01
CA GLU A 20 -15.71 -13.47 -51.47
C GLU A 20 -16.04 -13.34 -49.98
N PHE A 21 -17.15 -13.90 -49.50
CA PHE A 21 -17.43 -13.90 -48.07
C PHE A 21 -16.39 -14.68 -47.24
N LYS A 22 -15.78 -15.72 -47.82
CA LYS A 22 -14.70 -16.48 -47.17
C LYS A 22 -13.37 -15.75 -47.17
N THR A 23 -13.13 -14.80 -48.07
CA THR A 23 -11.89 -14.00 -48.08
C THR A 23 -11.93 -12.86 -47.07
N LEU A 24 -13.13 -12.42 -46.66
CA LEU A 24 -13.33 -11.36 -45.65
C LEU A 24 -12.80 -11.73 -44.26
N ILE A 25 -12.72 -13.02 -43.92
CA ILE A 25 -12.22 -13.48 -42.62
C ILE A 25 -10.97 -14.34 -42.82
N LYS A 26 -9.82 -13.79 -42.45
CA LYS A 26 -8.57 -14.55 -42.37
C LYS A 26 -8.59 -15.41 -41.11
N THR A 27 -8.71 -16.71 -41.30
CA THR A 27 -8.77 -17.69 -40.20
C THR A 27 -7.47 -17.68 -39.37
N ASP A 28 -6.33 -17.42 -40.00
CA ASP A 28 -5.03 -17.31 -39.32
C ASP A 28 -4.96 -16.13 -38.35
N ASP A 29 -5.55 -14.98 -38.70
CA ASP A 29 -5.64 -13.82 -37.82
C ASP A 29 -6.54 -14.13 -36.62
N LEU A 30 -7.62 -14.89 -36.84
CA LEU A 30 -8.56 -15.29 -35.78
C LEU A 30 -7.92 -16.29 -34.80
N ASN A 31 -7.13 -17.23 -35.32
CA ASN A 31 -6.34 -18.16 -34.51
C ASN A 31 -5.23 -17.42 -33.74
N SER A 32 -4.57 -16.46 -34.38
CA SER A 32 -3.54 -15.64 -33.74
C SER A 32 -4.13 -14.76 -32.63
N LEU A 33 -5.32 -14.18 -32.86
CA LEU A 33 -6.07 -13.43 -31.85
C LEU A 33 -6.46 -14.33 -30.67
N ASN A 34 -6.95 -15.53 -30.94
CA ASN A 34 -7.30 -16.50 -29.91
C ASN A 34 -6.08 -16.90 -29.08
N HIS A 35 -4.94 -17.16 -29.72
CA HIS A 35 -3.70 -17.48 -29.03
C HIS A 35 -3.21 -16.32 -28.14
N LEU A 36 -3.26 -15.09 -28.66
CA LEU A 36 -2.90 -13.90 -27.89
C LEU A 36 -3.83 -13.69 -26.68
N GLN A 37 -5.12 -13.95 -26.83
CA GLN A 37 -6.07 -13.89 -25.72
C GLN A 37 -5.73 -14.90 -24.61
N HIS A 38 -5.33 -16.13 -24.97
CA HIS A 38 -4.89 -17.12 -23.98
C HIS A 38 -3.59 -16.71 -23.28
N LEU A 39 -2.63 -16.14 -24.02
CA LEU A 39 -1.41 -15.58 -23.43
C LEU A 39 -1.72 -14.44 -22.46
N ILE A 40 -2.60 -13.51 -22.84
CA ILE A 40 -3.03 -12.41 -21.97
C ILE A 40 -3.72 -12.97 -20.72
N LEU A 41 -4.63 -13.93 -20.88
CA LEU A 41 -5.33 -14.56 -19.78
C LEU A 41 -4.35 -15.21 -18.79
N GLY A 42 -3.40 -16.01 -19.28
CA GLY A 42 -2.40 -16.66 -18.43
C GLY A 42 -1.56 -15.64 -17.66
N ARG A 43 -1.08 -14.58 -18.33
CA ARG A 43 -0.32 -13.51 -17.66
C ARG A 43 -1.12 -12.77 -16.60
N LEU A 44 -2.41 -12.53 -16.84
CA LEU A 44 -3.30 -11.90 -15.86
C LEU A 44 -3.55 -12.82 -14.66
N GLN A 45 -3.71 -14.13 -14.90
CA GLN A 45 -3.84 -15.12 -13.84
C GLN A 45 -2.58 -15.19 -12.97
N ASP A 46 -1.40 -15.26 -13.60
CA ASP A 46 -0.11 -15.25 -12.91
C ASP A 46 0.07 -13.98 -12.06
N SER A 47 -0.23 -12.81 -12.65
CA SER A 47 -0.16 -11.53 -11.94
C SER A 47 -1.12 -11.48 -10.76
N ASN A 48 -2.33 -12.03 -10.91
CA ASN A 48 -3.33 -12.03 -9.84
C ASN A 48 -2.91 -12.95 -8.69
N ALA A 49 -2.28 -14.09 -9.00
CA ALA A 49 -1.73 -14.99 -7.99
C ALA A 49 -0.62 -14.30 -7.16
N VAL A 50 0.30 -13.59 -7.83
CA VAL A 50 1.38 -12.84 -7.17
C VAL A 50 0.79 -11.73 -6.28
N LEU A 51 -0.19 -10.97 -6.77
CA LEU A 51 -0.84 -9.92 -5.99
C LEU A 51 -1.60 -10.46 -4.78
N SER A 52 -2.26 -11.61 -4.92
CA SER A 52 -2.97 -12.26 -3.82
C SER A 52 -2.00 -12.67 -2.72
N HIS A 53 -0.89 -13.32 -3.08
CA HIS A 53 0.16 -13.68 -2.13
C HIS A 53 0.81 -12.45 -1.47
N PHE A 54 1.05 -11.38 -2.25
CA PHE A 54 1.57 -10.13 -1.71
C PHE A 54 0.60 -9.51 -0.70
N ASN A 55 -0.70 -9.49 -0.99
CA ASN A 55 -1.71 -8.97 -0.08
C ASN A 55 -1.73 -9.75 1.24
N GLU A 56 -1.78 -11.08 1.18
CA GLU A 56 -1.74 -11.95 2.37
C GLU A 56 -0.46 -11.72 3.20
N PHE A 57 0.69 -11.68 2.54
CA PHE A 57 1.97 -11.44 3.20
C PHE A 57 2.02 -10.05 3.86
N SER A 58 1.58 -9.02 3.14
CA SER A 58 1.57 -7.65 3.65
C SER A 58 0.65 -7.48 4.86
N GLU A 59 -0.50 -8.16 4.84
CA GLU A 59 -1.43 -8.20 5.96
C GLU A 59 -0.81 -8.88 7.18
N HIS A 60 -0.14 -10.03 6.98
CA HIS A 60 0.56 -10.74 8.06
C HIS A 60 1.64 -9.87 8.69
N CYS A 61 2.53 -9.26 7.88
CA CYS A 61 3.57 -8.37 8.38
C CYS A 61 2.99 -7.18 9.18
N PHE A 62 1.88 -6.61 8.70
CA PHE A 62 1.20 -5.53 9.41
C PHE A 62 0.61 -6.01 10.75
N ALA A 63 -0.05 -7.18 10.76
CA ALA A 63 -0.64 -7.74 11.97
C ALA A 63 0.42 -8.03 13.05
N GLU A 64 1.61 -8.51 12.65
CA GLU A 64 2.73 -8.79 13.55
C GLU A 64 3.24 -7.52 14.27
N VAL A 65 3.35 -6.40 13.56
CA VAL A 65 3.97 -5.18 14.09
C VAL A 65 2.97 -4.19 14.70
N SER A 66 1.73 -4.15 14.18
CA SER A 66 0.74 -3.13 14.55
C SER A 66 0.32 -3.18 16.02
N GLY A 67 0.24 -4.38 16.61
CA GLY A 67 -0.09 -4.58 18.02
C GLY A 67 0.97 -3.99 18.96
N ASP A 68 2.23 -4.28 18.68
CA ASP A 68 3.38 -3.78 19.43
C ASP A 68 3.51 -2.27 19.32
N LEU A 69 3.36 -1.71 18.11
CA LEU A 69 3.38 -0.27 17.89
C LEU A 69 2.27 0.45 18.68
N SER A 70 1.05 -0.11 18.66
CA SER A 70 -0.09 0.43 19.42
C SER A 70 0.18 0.38 20.92
N ARG A 71 0.69 -0.74 21.45
CA ARG A 71 1.06 -0.89 22.86
C ARG A 71 2.14 0.11 23.26
N ASN A 72 3.22 0.20 22.50
CA ASN A 72 4.34 1.09 22.78
C ASN A 72 3.90 2.57 22.73
N THR A 73 3.04 2.95 21.78
CA THR A 73 2.46 4.29 21.71
C THR A 73 1.63 4.63 22.95
N ARG A 74 0.83 3.68 23.46
CA ARG A 74 0.06 3.86 24.70
C ARG A 74 0.97 4.03 25.91
N LEU A 75 2.03 3.22 26.01
CA LEU A 75 3.01 3.31 27.09
C LEU A 75 3.70 4.68 27.10
N LEU A 76 4.18 5.15 25.94
CA LEU A 76 4.82 6.46 25.82
C LEU A 76 3.89 7.61 26.22
N LYS A 77 2.59 7.53 25.87
CA LYS A 77 1.60 8.51 26.33
C LYS A 77 1.43 8.52 27.84
N SER A 78 1.37 7.33 28.47
CA SER A 78 1.30 7.21 29.93
C SER A 78 2.54 7.81 30.58
N MET A 79 3.74 7.43 30.13
CA MET A 79 5.00 7.95 30.67
C MET A 79 5.09 9.47 30.54
N LYS A 80 4.62 10.04 29.41
CA LYS A 80 4.54 11.49 29.25
C LYS A 80 3.65 12.12 30.32
N SER A 81 2.44 11.59 30.52
CA SER A 81 1.52 12.11 31.55
C SER A 81 2.12 12.02 32.96
N ASP A 82 2.82 10.94 33.27
CA ASP A 82 3.51 10.78 34.55
C ASP A 82 4.63 11.83 34.72
N LEU A 83 5.43 12.07 33.69
CA LEU A 83 6.45 13.11 33.70
C LEU A 83 5.86 14.51 33.85
N ASP A 84 4.78 14.82 33.12
CA ASP A 84 4.07 16.10 33.25
C ASP A 84 3.61 16.33 34.70
N TYR A 85 3.07 15.28 35.34
CA TYR A 85 2.64 15.33 36.74
C TYR A 85 3.82 15.49 37.71
N ILE A 86 4.92 14.76 37.51
CA ILE A 86 6.13 14.89 38.32
C ILE A 86 6.69 16.31 38.23
N PHE A 87 6.82 16.88 37.03
CA PHE A 87 7.30 18.25 36.86
C PHE A 87 6.37 19.29 37.49
N LEU A 88 5.06 19.08 37.40
CA LEU A 88 4.08 19.93 38.09
C LEU A 88 4.27 19.88 39.61
N LYS A 89 4.44 18.68 40.18
CA LYS A 89 4.68 18.51 41.62
C LYS A 89 5.99 19.15 42.07
N ILE A 90 7.08 18.96 41.33
CA ILE A 90 8.38 19.59 41.63
C ILE A 90 8.25 21.12 41.61
N ARG A 91 7.62 21.70 40.58
CA ARG A 91 7.39 23.16 40.50
C ARG A 91 6.55 23.67 41.67
N SER A 92 5.48 22.96 42.02
CA SER A 92 4.62 23.31 43.15
C SER A 92 5.39 23.26 44.48
N MET A 93 6.19 22.22 44.71
CA MET A 93 7.03 22.09 45.91
C MET A 93 8.08 23.20 45.97
N LYS A 94 8.78 23.48 44.86
CA LYS A 94 9.76 24.57 44.77
C LYS A 94 9.14 25.92 45.10
N SER A 95 7.97 26.23 44.54
CA SER A 95 7.23 27.47 44.81
C SER A 95 6.85 27.61 46.29
N ARG A 96 6.38 26.53 46.92
CA ARG A 96 6.07 26.54 48.37
C ARG A 96 7.30 26.77 49.24
N ILE A 97 8.43 26.13 48.90
CA ILE A 97 9.68 26.30 49.63
C ILE A 97 10.17 27.75 49.48
N LEU A 98 10.19 28.31 48.27
CA LEU A 98 10.55 29.71 48.01
C LEU A 98 9.69 30.70 48.81
N ALA A 99 8.39 30.43 48.92
CA ALA A 99 7.49 31.29 49.70
C ALA A 99 7.76 31.25 51.21
N THR A 100 8.32 30.14 51.72
CA THR A 100 8.62 29.96 53.14
C THR A 100 10.05 30.38 53.49
N TYR A 101 10.98 30.15 52.55
CA TYR A 101 12.42 30.36 52.67
C TYR A 101 12.92 31.03 51.38
N PRO A 102 12.90 32.37 51.29
CA PRO A 102 13.25 33.12 50.08
C PRO A 102 14.70 32.91 49.61
N ASP A 103 15.57 32.51 50.52
CA ASP A 103 17.00 32.24 50.34
C ASP A 103 17.32 30.76 50.02
N ALA A 104 16.32 29.89 49.96
CA ALA A 104 16.51 28.44 49.74
C ALA A 104 17.03 28.07 48.34
N PHE A 105 16.88 28.95 47.35
CA PHE A 105 17.38 28.73 45.99
C PHE A 105 18.14 29.97 45.53
N PRO A 106 19.46 30.08 45.79
CA PRO A 106 20.28 31.15 45.24
C PRO A 106 20.25 31.11 43.71
N ASP A 107 20.37 32.27 43.06
CA ASP A 107 20.42 32.40 41.59
C ASP A 107 21.65 31.68 41.04
N GLU A 108 21.50 30.39 40.76
CA GLU A 108 22.52 29.54 40.16
C GLU A 108 22.45 29.70 38.64
N SER A 109 22.75 30.90 38.16
CA SER A 109 22.78 31.26 36.74
C SER A 109 23.93 30.60 35.94
N THR A 110 24.59 29.56 36.47
CA THR A 110 25.74 28.87 35.83
C THR A 110 25.86 27.37 36.11
N SER A 111 24.83 26.70 36.63
CA SER A 111 24.83 25.23 36.57
C SER A 111 24.24 24.82 35.21
N GLU A 112 25.09 24.78 34.18
CA GLU A 112 24.74 24.14 32.92
C GLU A 112 24.30 22.70 33.23
N ALA A 113 22.99 22.48 33.30
CA ALA A 113 22.42 21.15 33.29
C ALA A 113 22.64 20.55 31.90
N LEU A 114 23.90 20.22 31.59
CA LEU A 114 24.29 19.51 30.39
C LEU A 114 23.52 18.19 30.39
N ASP A 115 22.68 18.00 29.38
CA ASP A 115 22.00 16.74 29.15
C ASP A 115 23.07 15.68 28.86
N ARG A 116 23.45 14.90 29.88
CA ARG A 116 24.46 13.84 29.80
C ARG A 116 23.91 12.53 29.25
N ARG A 117 22.69 12.52 28.70
CA ARG A 117 22.16 11.31 28.07
C ARG A 117 23.00 10.99 26.84
N PRO A 118 23.44 9.73 26.66
CA PRO A 118 24.16 9.34 25.46
C PRO A 118 23.28 9.59 24.22
N ASP A 119 23.89 10.19 23.20
CA ASP A 119 23.26 10.49 21.91
C ASP A 119 22.98 9.16 21.17
N LEU A 120 21.72 8.74 21.16
CA LEU A 120 21.26 7.50 20.53
C LEU A 120 21.04 7.65 19.01
N GLU A 121 21.20 8.84 18.43
CA GLU A 121 21.04 9.05 16.97
C GLU A 121 22.31 8.71 16.17
N ARG A 122 23.41 8.35 16.84
CA ARG A 122 24.64 7.92 16.20
C ARG A 122 24.72 6.39 16.18
N PRO A 123 24.83 5.75 15.00
CA PRO A 123 25.10 4.31 14.92
C PRO A 123 26.44 4.00 15.60
N GLN A 124 26.48 2.95 16.42
CA GLN A 124 27.71 2.40 16.97
C GLN A 124 28.52 1.63 15.93
#